data_AF-A0AAV4JLU7-F1
#
_entry.id   AF-A0AAV4JLU7-F1
#
_cell.length_a   1.000
_cell.length_b   1.000
_cell.length_c   1.000
_cell.angle_alpha   90.00
_cell.angle_beta   90.00
_cell.angle_gamma   90.00
#
_symmetry.space_group_name_H-M   'P 1'
#
loop_
_entity.id
_entity.type
_entity.pdbx_description
1 polymer ?
#
loop_
_entity_poly.entity_id
_entity_poly.type
_entity_poly.pdbx_seq_one_letter_code
_entity_poly.pdbx_strand_id
1 'polypeptide(L)'
;MWCYSRLLKVPWTEKKNNREIIQMAYVGERLLQQFTKRKLRHAGHIMRGSSGPLLHQSLQGKIEGKRGQRRPRRNWMDDVKGWSGSTSYGDTKRKAENREEWRDMVANLRDRRRHLTQLTIINDLFLADVTLSLPENCPLVLVLKRHPPHK
;
A
#
# COMPACT_ATOMS: atom_id res chain seq x y z
N MET A 1 -7.92 14.83 3.28
CA MET A 1 -7.67 14.75 4.74
C MET A 1 -8.75 14.01 5.50
N TRP A 2 -10.03 14.22 5.16
CA TRP A 2 -11.17 13.54 5.77
C TRP A 2 -11.04 12.00 5.93
N CYS A 3 -10.57 11.29 4.89
CA CYS A 3 -10.38 9.84 4.96
C CYS A 3 -9.39 9.42 6.06
N TYR A 4 -8.29 10.16 6.23
CA TYR A 4 -7.30 9.86 7.27
C TYR A 4 -7.84 10.18 8.66
N SER A 5 -8.53 11.31 8.84
CA SER A 5 -9.15 11.68 10.13
C SER A 5 -10.14 10.62 10.60
N ARG A 6 -11.01 10.13 9.70
CA ARG A 6 -12.01 9.11 10.04
C ARG A 6 -11.38 7.76 10.35
N LEU A 7 -10.32 7.42 9.64
CA LEU A 7 -9.61 6.17 9.79
C LEU A 7 -8.75 6.14 11.08
N LEU A 8 -8.15 7.27 11.44
CA LEU A 8 -7.42 7.47 12.70
C LEU A 8 -8.36 7.77 13.87
N LYS A 9 -9.68 7.85 13.63
CA LYS A 9 -10.71 8.21 14.61
C LYS A 9 -10.44 9.54 15.32
N VAL A 10 -9.86 10.49 14.61
CA VAL A 10 -9.61 11.85 15.11
C VAL A 10 -10.93 12.60 15.14
N PRO A 11 -11.38 13.09 16.32
CA PRO A 11 -12.60 13.87 16.41
C PRO A 11 -12.39 15.24 15.75
N TRP A 12 -13.46 15.80 15.16
CA TRP A 12 -13.37 17.11 14.49
C TRP A 12 -13.06 18.26 15.47
N THR A 13 -13.37 18.07 16.76
CA THR A 13 -13.12 19.02 17.85
C THR A 13 -11.63 19.23 18.12
N GLU A 14 -10.78 18.26 17.75
CA GLU A 14 -9.34 18.32 17.99
C GLU A 14 -8.62 19.34 17.09
N LYS A 15 -9.30 19.86 16.04
CA LYS A 15 -8.79 20.89 15.09
C LYS A 15 -7.34 20.68 14.64
N LYS A 16 -6.93 19.41 14.50
CA LYS A 16 -5.57 19.00 14.10
C LYS A 16 -5.23 19.54 12.72
N ASN A 17 -3.98 20.00 12.57
CA ASN A 17 -3.52 20.49 11.28
C ASN A 17 -3.27 19.31 10.32
N ASN A 18 -3.35 19.57 9.02
CA ASN A 18 -3.18 18.54 8.00
C ASN A 18 -1.82 17.82 8.12
N ARG A 19 -0.76 18.56 8.44
CA ARG A 19 0.59 17.98 8.64
C ARG A 19 0.62 16.97 9.79
N GLU A 20 -0.07 17.25 10.90
CA GLU A 20 -0.13 16.36 12.07
C GLU A 20 -0.93 15.10 11.77
N ILE A 21 -2.05 15.22 11.06
CA ILE A 21 -2.88 14.07 10.67
C ILE A 21 -2.08 13.13 9.75
N ILE A 22 -1.28 13.68 8.84
CA ILE A 22 -0.39 12.89 7.98
C ILE A 22 0.72 12.24 8.79
N GLN A 23 1.37 12.97 9.71
CA GLN A 23 2.38 12.39 10.60
C GLN A 23 1.81 11.26 11.45
N MET A 24 0.61 11.40 12.00
CA MET A 24 -0.07 10.31 12.73
C MET A 24 -0.33 9.10 11.83
N ALA A 25 -0.72 9.31 10.57
CA ALA A 25 -0.90 8.24 9.61
C ALA A 25 0.43 7.56 9.23
N TYR A 26 1.53 8.31 9.16
CA TYR A 26 2.86 7.82 8.77
C TYR A 26 3.62 7.13 9.91
N VAL A 27 3.52 7.65 11.13
CA VAL A 27 3.96 6.97 12.37
C VAL A 27 3.20 5.65 12.54
N GLY A 28 1.98 5.59 12.01
CA GLY A 28 1.21 4.38 11.82
C GLY A 28 1.50 3.63 10.52
N GLU A 29 2.77 3.41 10.12
CA GLU A 29 3.19 2.53 8.99
C GLU A 29 2.43 1.16 8.99
N ARG A 30 1.99 0.77 10.18
CA ARG A 30 1.02 -0.28 10.46
C ARG A 30 -0.23 -0.25 9.57
N LEU A 31 -0.75 0.89 9.14
CA LEU A 31 -2.01 1.00 8.43
C LEU A 31 -1.95 0.39 7.01
N LEU A 32 -0.95 0.79 6.23
CA LEU A 32 -0.78 0.26 4.86
C LEU A 32 -0.49 -1.24 4.91
N GLN A 33 0.27 -1.68 5.91
CA GLN A 33 0.50 -3.09 6.19
C GLN A 33 -0.81 -3.83 6.54
N GLN A 34 -1.64 -3.26 7.43
CA GLN A 34 -2.95 -3.85 7.79
C GLN A 34 -3.86 -3.94 6.56
N PHE A 35 -3.91 -2.91 5.72
CA PHE A 35 -4.71 -2.91 4.51
C PHE A 35 -4.24 -3.98 3.52
N THR A 36 -2.93 -4.11 3.35
CA THR A 36 -2.33 -5.12 2.48
C THR A 36 -2.61 -6.53 3.01
N LYS A 37 -2.46 -6.78 4.32
CA LYS A 37 -2.83 -8.05 4.95
C LYS A 37 -4.30 -8.39 4.75
N ARG A 38 -5.21 -7.42 4.91
CA ARG A 38 -6.65 -7.62 4.65
C ARG A 38 -6.94 -7.98 3.20
N LYS A 39 -6.31 -7.27 2.25
CA LYS A 39 -6.44 -7.58 0.81
C LYS A 39 -5.97 -8.99 0.48
N LEU A 40 -4.85 -9.43 1.03
CA LEU A 40 -4.34 -10.79 0.81
C LEU A 40 -5.21 -11.87 1.45
N ARG A 41 -5.73 -11.64 2.67
CA ARG A 41 -6.70 -12.56 3.28
C ARG A 41 -7.94 -12.73 2.40
N HIS A 42 -8.46 -11.62 1.88
CA HIS A 42 -9.61 -11.64 0.99
C HIS A 42 -9.29 -12.33 -0.34
N ALA A 43 -8.13 -12.06 -0.94
CA ALA A 43 -7.68 -12.73 -2.16
C ALA A 43 -7.60 -14.26 -1.98
N GLY A 44 -6.98 -14.73 -0.89
CA GLY A 44 -6.91 -16.16 -0.60
C GLY A 44 -8.28 -16.79 -0.34
N HIS A 45 -9.21 -16.05 0.27
CA HIS A 45 -10.59 -16.50 0.44
C HIS A 45 -11.33 -16.65 -0.90
N ILE A 46 -11.15 -15.70 -1.84
CA ILE A 46 -11.72 -15.78 -3.18
C ILE A 46 -11.11 -16.93 -3.98
N MET A 47 -9.77 -17.07 -3.97
CA MET A 47 -9.06 -18.10 -4.75
C MET A 47 -9.42 -19.53 -4.34
N ARG A 48 -9.79 -19.75 -3.08
CA ARG A 48 -10.26 -21.04 -2.56
C ARG A 48 -11.73 -21.34 -2.91
N GLY A 49 -12.43 -20.41 -3.57
CA GLY A 49 -13.85 -20.55 -3.91
C GLY A 49 -14.81 -20.35 -2.75
N SER A 50 -14.33 -20.00 -1.55
CA SER A 50 -15.17 -19.83 -0.36
C SER A 50 -16.01 -18.53 -0.37
N SER A 51 -15.72 -17.59 -1.27
CA SER A 51 -16.41 -16.30 -1.39
C SER A 51 -17.63 -16.33 -2.32
N GLY A 52 -18.01 -17.49 -2.84
CA GLY A 52 -19.08 -17.67 -3.83
C GLY A 52 -18.60 -17.75 -5.28
N PRO A 53 -19.42 -18.33 -6.18
CA PRO A 53 -19.03 -18.70 -7.54
C PRO A 53 -18.73 -17.49 -8.43
N LEU A 54 -19.45 -16.38 -8.25
CA LEU A 54 -19.30 -15.18 -9.08
C LEU A 54 -17.89 -14.57 -9.00
N LEU A 55 -17.39 -14.35 -7.79
CA LEU A 55 -16.08 -13.72 -7.59
C LEU A 55 -14.95 -14.66 -8.02
N HIS A 56 -15.08 -15.95 -7.73
CA HIS A 56 -14.10 -16.95 -8.15
C HIS A 56 -14.03 -17.09 -9.67
N GLN A 57 -15.19 -17.15 -10.34
CA GLN A 57 -15.29 -17.21 -11.81
C GLN A 57 -14.84 -15.90 -12.47
N SER A 58 -15.18 -14.74 -11.90
CA SER A 58 -14.71 -13.45 -12.40
C SER A 58 -13.18 -13.31 -12.29
N LEU A 59 -12.57 -13.91 -11.26
CA LEU A 59 -11.13 -13.91 -11.08
C LEU A 59 -10.39 -14.84 -12.05
N GLN A 60 -11.00 -15.97 -12.40
CA GLN A 60 -10.45 -16.95 -13.36
C GLN A 60 -10.76 -16.58 -14.82
N GLY A 61 -11.87 -15.90 -15.04
CA GLY A 61 -12.33 -15.48 -16.35
C GLY A 61 -11.41 -14.43 -16.95
N LYS A 62 -11.05 -14.62 -18.22
CA LYS A 62 -10.45 -13.56 -19.02
C LYS A 62 -11.59 -12.62 -19.43
N ILE A 63 -11.63 -11.41 -18.85
CA ILE A 63 -12.57 -10.38 -19.31
C ILE A 63 -12.18 -10.01 -20.75
N GLU A 64 -13.10 -10.20 -21.68
CA GLU A 64 -12.91 -9.82 -23.08
C GLU A 64 -12.86 -8.30 -23.23
N GLY A 65 -12.01 -7.83 -24.13
CA GLY A 65 -11.84 -6.40 -24.44
C GLY A 65 -10.53 -5.78 -23.94
N LYS A 66 -10.18 -4.64 -24.55
CA LYS A 66 -8.97 -3.87 -24.20
C LYS A 66 -9.30 -2.92 -23.04
N ARG A 67 -8.40 -2.84 -22.04
CA ARG A 67 -8.53 -1.84 -20.97
C ARG A 67 -8.51 -0.42 -21.55
N GLY A 68 -9.43 0.43 -21.08
CA GLY A 68 -9.53 1.82 -21.51
C GLY A 68 -8.27 2.64 -21.19
N GLN A 69 -7.97 3.63 -22.05
CA GLN A 69 -6.70 4.36 -22.17
C GLN A 69 -6.25 5.18 -20.94
N ARG A 70 -7.04 5.24 -19.87
CA ARG A 70 -6.71 6.03 -18.66
C ARG A 70 -6.74 5.24 -17.36
N ARG A 71 -7.12 3.96 -17.40
CA ARG A 71 -7.12 3.12 -16.20
C ARG A 71 -5.69 2.70 -15.86
N PRO A 72 -5.32 2.61 -14.57
CA PRO A 72 -4.01 2.11 -14.17
C PRO A 72 -3.70 0.76 -14.81
N ARG A 73 -2.50 0.62 -15.37
CA ARG A 73 -2.03 -0.64 -15.98
C ARG A 73 -1.94 -1.77 -14.95
N ARG A 74 -1.51 -1.41 -13.73
CA ARG A 74 -1.41 -2.32 -12.59
C ARG A 74 -2.80 -2.56 -12.00
N ASN A 75 -3.20 -3.82 -11.95
CA ASN A 75 -4.48 -4.22 -11.38
C ASN A 75 -4.33 -4.87 -10.00
N TRP A 76 -5.45 -5.16 -9.34
CA TRP A 76 -5.46 -5.78 -8.02
C TRP A 76 -4.75 -7.15 -8.00
N MET A 77 -4.84 -7.95 -9.06
CA MET A 77 -4.10 -9.22 -9.14
C MET A 77 -2.60 -9.03 -9.35
N ASP A 78 -2.17 -7.97 -10.01
CA ASP A 78 -0.74 -7.62 -10.08
C ASP A 78 -0.20 -7.22 -8.70
N ASP A 79 -1.01 -6.57 -7.87
CA ASP A 79 -0.67 -6.32 -6.46
C ASP A 79 -0.56 -7.62 -5.66
N VAL A 80 -1.55 -8.50 -5.75
CA VAL A 80 -1.55 -9.78 -5.02
C VAL A 80 -0.36 -10.67 -5.43
N LYS A 81 -0.07 -10.77 -6.74
CA LYS A 81 1.11 -11.46 -7.27
C LYS A 81 2.42 -10.86 -6.74
N GLY A 82 2.51 -9.52 -6.75
CA GLY A 82 3.69 -8.80 -6.27
C GLY A 82 3.96 -9.01 -4.78
N TRP A 83 2.90 -9.07 -3.96
CA TRP A 83 3.03 -9.34 -2.52
C TRP A 83 3.28 -10.82 -2.21
N SER A 84 2.74 -11.74 -3.02
CA SER A 84 2.94 -13.20 -2.84
C SER A 84 4.27 -13.71 -3.42
N GLY A 85 5.04 -12.82 -4.07
CA GLY A 85 6.28 -13.17 -4.76
C GLY A 85 6.05 -14.17 -5.90
N SER A 86 4.92 -14.07 -6.60
CA SER A 86 4.54 -14.99 -7.66
C SER A 86 4.42 -14.27 -9.00
N THR A 87 4.88 -14.88 -10.08
CA THR A 87 4.82 -14.27 -11.42
C THR A 87 3.49 -14.55 -12.11
N SER A 88 2.89 -15.72 -11.84
CA SER A 88 1.63 -16.17 -12.46
C SER A 88 0.46 -16.21 -11.47
N TYR A 89 -0.76 -16.12 -12.02
CA TYR A 89 -1.99 -16.36 -11.26
C TYR A 89 -2.06 -17.81 -10.76
N GLY A 90 -1.67 -18.79 -11.58
CA GLY A 90 -1.70 -20.21 -11.21
C GLY A 90 -0.85 -20.51 -9.98
N ASP A 91 0.37 -19.96 -9.92
CA ASP A 91 1.26 -20.11 -8.77
C ASP A 91 0.68 -19.46 -7.52
N THR A 92 0.10 -18.27 -7.68
CA THR A 92 -0.55 -17.56 -6.58
C THR A 92 -1.74 -18.35 -6.04
N LYS A 93 -2.54 -18.96 -6.92
CA LYS A 93 -3.68 -19.79 -6.55
C LYS A 93 -3.24 -21.04 -5.79
N ARG A 94 -2.20 -21.74 -6.26
CA ARG A 94 -1.64 -22.93 -5.58
C ARG A 94 -1.14 -22.59 -4.16
N LYS A 95 -0.44 -21.47 -4.00
CA LYS A 95 -0.04 -20.97 -2.66
C LYS A 95 -1.25 -20.59 -1.80
N ALA A 96 -2.30 -20.06 -2.41
CA ALA A 96 -3.52 -19.71 -1.69
C ALA A 96 -4.29 -20.96 -1.24
N GLU A 97 -4.29 -22.06 -2.00
CA GLU A 97 -4.92 -23.32 -1.62
C GLU A 97 -4.35 -23.87 -0.31
N ASN A 98 -3.02 -23.78 -0.13
CA ASN A 98 -2.39 -24.07 1.16
C ASN A 98 -2.70 -22.96 2.19
N ARG A 99 -3.57 -23.27 3.16
CA ARG A 99 -4.02 -22.29 4.17
C ARG A 99 -2.91 -21.84 5.10
N GLU A 100 -2.00 -22.74 5.47
CA GLU A 100 -0.90 -22.45 6.39
C GLU A 100 0.14 -21.56 5.71
N GLU A 101 0.59 -21.97 4.52
CA GLU A 101 1.54 -21.19 3.72
C GLU A 101 1.00 -19.78 3.40
N TRP A 102 -0.29 -19.66 3.05
CA TRP A 102 -0.90 -18.36 2.81
C TRP A 102 -1.01 -17.50 4.08
N ARG A 103 -1.33 -18.10 5.23
CA ARG A 103 -1.42 -17.39 6.51
C ARG A 103 -0.05 -16.89 6.94
N ASP A 104 0.97 -17.72 6.81
CA ASP A 104 2.35 -17.37 7.16
C ASP A 104 2.89 -16.28 6.24
N MET A 105 2.64 -16.37 4.94
CA MET A 105 2.97 -15.32 3.98
C MET A 105 2.32 -13.98 4.35
N VAL A 106 1.03 -13.99 4.73
CA VAL A 106 0.32 -12.78 5.16
C VAL A 106 0.85 -12.25 6.50
N ALA A 107 1.19 -13.13 7.44
CA ALA A 107 1.73 -12.75 8.73
C ALA A 107 3.12 -12.10 8.58
N ASN A 108 3.99 -12.75 7.80
CA ASN A 108 5.37 -12.38 7.49
C ASN A 108 5.50 -11.37 6.35
N LEU A 109 4.39 -10.76 5.94
CA LEU A 109 4.40 -9.66 4.99
C LEU A 109 5.15 -8.47 5.61
N ARG A 110 6.46 -8.43 5.41
CA ARG A 110 7.25 -7.20 5.43
C ARG A 110 6.80 -6.39 4.22
N ASP A 111 6.46 -5.12 4.43
CA ASP A 111 6.05 -4.23 3.34
C ASP A 111 7.25 -4.03 2.40
N ARG A 112 7.44 -4.96 1.46
CA ARG A 112 8.56 -4.91 0.49
C ARG A 112 8.17 -4.04 -0.70
N ARG A 113 7.38 -3.00 -0.45
CA ARG A 113 7.02 -2.04 -1.49
C ARG A 113 8.14 -1.02 -1.58
N ARG A 114 8.85 -1.12 -2.70
CA ARG A 114 9.52 -0.04 -3.45
C ARG A 114 8.52 1.11 -3.75
N HIS A 115 7.96 1.70 -2.68
CA HIS A 115 7.08 2.87 -2.67
C HIS A 115 7.87 4.15 -2.40
N LEU A 116 9.21 4.06 -2.29
CA LEU A 116 10.13 5.18 -2.40
C LEU A 116 10.26 5.69 -3.85
N THR A 117 9.22 5.58 -4.66
CA THR A 117 9.09 6.31 -5.94
C THR A 117 7.76 7.05 -6.03
N GLN A 118 6.69 6.60 -5.36
CA GLN A 118 5.45 7.39 -5.25
C GLN A 118 5.43 8.24 -3.98
N LEU A 119 5.92 7.71 -2.86
CA LEU A 119 6.08 8.47 -1.62
C LEU A 119 7.32 9.36 -1.62
N THR A 120 8.39 9.05 -2.38
CA THR A 120 9.47 10.02 -2.63
C THR A 120 9.02 11.11 -3.57
N ILE A 121 8.32 10.85 -4.69
CA ILE A 121 7.83 11.97 -5.52
C ILE A 121 6.87 12.88 -4.74
N ILE A 122 6.00 12.33 -3.88
CA ILE A 122 5.11 13.13 -3.02
C ILE A 122 5.89 13.78 -1.86
N ASN A 123 6.85 13.10 -1.24
CA ASN A 123 7.70 13.69 -0.19
C ASN A 123 8.71 14.69 -0.74
N ASP A 124 9.27 14.53 -1.94
CA ASP A 124 10.28 15.40 -2.55
C ASP A 124 9.60 16.69 -3.03
N LEU A 125 8.39 16.59 -3.61
CA LEU A 125 7.56 17.76 -3.93
C LEU A 125 7.06 18.50 -2.67
N PHE A 126 6.86 17.81 -1.55
CA PHE A 126 6.37 18.42 -0.31
C PHE A 126 7.49 18.89 0.64
N LEU A 127 8.63 18.20 0.66
CA LEU A 127 9.82 18.57 1.44
C LEU A 127 10.53 19.75 0.81
N ALA A 128 10.55 19.89 -0.53
CA ALA A 128 11.09 21.07 -1.20
C ALA A 128 10.38 22.37 -0.74
N ASP A 129 9.06 22.32 -0.58
CA ASP A 129 8.22 23.45 -0.14
C ASP A 129 8.39 23.77 1.36
N VAL A 130 8.63 22.74 2.19
CA VAL A 130 8.91 22.88 3.63
C VAL A 130 10.36 23.32 3.90
N THR A 131 11.33 22.97 3.07
CA THR A 131 12.73 23.42 3.21
C THR A 131 12.93 24.89 2.82
N LEU A 132 12.09 25.44 1.94
CA LEU A 132 12.12 26.85 1.54
C LEU A 132 11.63 27.81 2.64
N SER A 133 11.06 27.27 3.72
CA SER A 133 10.45 28.04 4.81
C SER A 133 11.07 27.79 6.20
N LEU A 134 12.18 27.04 6.27
CA LEU A 134 12.90 26.73 7.52
C LEU A 134 14.32 27.32 7.49
N PRO A 135 14.76 28.02 8.56
CA PRO A 135 16.12 28.57 8.63
C PRO A 135 17.16 27.44 8.62
N GLU A 136 18.29 27.66 7.93
CA GLU A 136 19.29 26.62 7.61
C GLU A 136 19.91 25.91 8.84
N ASN A 137 19.77 26.49 10.03
CA ASN A 137 20.24 25.93 11.30
C ASN A 137 19.23 25.02 12.00
N CYS A 138 18.08 24.70 11.38
CA CYS A 138 17.12 23.77 11.96
C CYS A 138 17.69 22.33 12.01
N PRO A 139 17.65 21.64 13.17
CA PRO A 139 18.21 20.29 13.32
C PRO A 139 17.65 19.27 12.31
N LEU A 140 16.41 19.46 11.86
CA LEU A 140 15.76 18.61 10.85
C LEU A 140 16.40 18.74 9.45
N VAL A 141 16.93 19.91 9.09
CA VAL A 141 17.62 20.14 7.80
C VAL A 141 18.97 19.40 7.78
N LEU A 142 19.66 19.37 8.93
CA LEU A 142 20.93 18.68 9.10
C LEU A 142 20.80 17.14 9.06
N VAL A 143 19.68 16.60 9.57
CA VAL A 143 19.39 15.16 9.49
C VAL A 143 19.09 14.73 8.04
N LEU A 144 18.40 15.57 7.27
CA LEU A 144 18.06 15.28 5.87
C LEU A 144 19.27 15.39 4.92
N LYS A 145 20.22 16.31 5.18
CA LYS A 145 21.45 16.45 4.37
C LYS A 145 22.47 15.30 4.54
N ARG A 146 22.32 14.44 5.55
CA ARG A 146 23.29 13.36 5.87
C ARG A 146 23.07 12.04 5.12
N HIS A 147 21.97 11.89 4.39
CA HIS A 147 21.72 10.70 3.57
C HIS A 147 21.82 11.03 2.08
N PRO A 148 22.96 10.81 1.41
CA PRO A 148 23.03 10.93 -0.04
C PRO A 148 22.20 9.82 -0.69
N PRO A 149 21.55 10.08 -1.84
CA PRO A 149 20.80 9.05 -2.55
C PRO A 149 21.77 7.97 -3.04
N HIS A 150 21.50 6.72 -2.68
CA HIS A 150 22.20 5.56 -3.23
C HIS A 150 21.98 5.51 -4.74
N LYS A 151 23.09 5.42 -5.49
CA LYS A 151 23.15 5.21 -6.95
C LYS A 151 22.51 3.89 -7.36
#